data_AF-A0A954PBC8-F1
#
_entry.id   AF-A0A954PBC8-F1
#
_cell.length_a   1.000
_cell.length_b   1.000
_cell.length_c   1.000
_cell.angle_alpha   90.00
_cell.angle_beta   90.00
_cell.angle_gamma   90.00
#
_symmetry.space_group_name_H-M   'P 1'
#
loop_
_entity.id
_entity.type
_entity.pdbx_description
1 polymer ?
#
loop_
_entity_poly.entity_id
_entity_poly.type
_entity_poly.pdbx_seq_one_letter_code
_entity_poly.pdbx_strand_id
1 'polypeptide(L)'
;MLRVLRLGSKLARIVWASPYSLLGLLIGVASQFTGGHGRFRDGAFEFYGGFATWFVRHLPTGIHTAGFTLGHVILGQADEGLVIVGRHERVHVRQYEVWGPFMGPAYLLCSLWMWCSGKDAYRDNPFEVEAYREG
;
A
#
# COMPACT_ATOMS: atom_id res chain seq x y z
N MET A 1 -19.55 18.44 18.43
CA MET A 1 -18.13 18.81 18.35
C MET A 1 -17.20 17.63 17.99
N LEU A 2 -17.17 16.54 18.77
CA LEU A 2 -16.28 15.38 18.50
C LEU A 2 -16.44 14.71 17.12
N ARG A 3 -17.66 14.60 16.59
CA ARG A 3 -17.92 13.98 15.28
C ARG A 3 -17.34 14.79 14.12
N VAL A 4 -17.44 16.12 14.19
CA VAL A 4 -16.90 17.06 13.19
C VAL A 4 -15.38 17.03 13.18
N LEU A 5 -14.75 17.03 14.35
CA LEU A 5 -13.28 16.92 14.48
C LEU A 5 -12.76 15.60 13.91
N ARG A 6 -13.46 14.48 14.17
CA ARG A 6 -13.13 13.16 13.60
C ARG A 6 -13.33 13.09 12.07
N LEU A 7 -14.31 13.80 11.52
CA LEU A 7 -14.51 13.89 10.07
C LEU A 7 -13.42 14.74 9.42
N GLY A 8 -13.08 15.89 10.02
CA GLY A 8 -11.98 16.74 9.54
C GLY A 8 -10.64 16.01 9.51
N SER A 9 -10.32 15.24 10.55
CA SER A 9 -9.09 14.45 10.58
C SER A 9 -9.07 13.33 9.54
N LYS A 10 -10.21 12.71 9.22
CA LYS A 10 -10.29 11.68 8.18
C LYS A 10 -10.10 12.26 6.78
N LEU A 11 -10.77 13.37 6.49
CA LEU A 11 -10.64 14.05 5.20
C LEU A 11 -9.21 14.54 4.98
N ALA A 12 -8.57 15.09 6.02
CA ALA A 12 -7.17 15.49 5.95
C ALA A 12 -6.25 14.33 5.55
N ARG A 13 -6.42 13.14 6.16
CA ARG A 13 -5.63 11.94 5.81
C ARG A 13 -5.89 11.46 4.37
N ILE A 14 -7.15 11.49 3.92
CA ILE A 14 -7.51 11.14 2.54
C ILE A 14 -6.83 12.08 1.55
N VAL A 15 -6.95 13.39 1.76
CA VAL A 15 -6.32 14.39 0.88
C VAL A 15 -4.79 14.26 0.94
N TRP A 16 -4.24 14.04 2.14
CA TRP A 16 -2.80 13.90 2.34
C TRP A 16 -2.21 12.68 1.62
N ALA A 17 -2.88 11.53 1.66
CA ALA A 17 -2.48 10.33 0.93
C ALA A 17 -2.99 10.29 -0.52
N SER A 18 -3.70 11.31 -0.99
CA SER A 18 -4.40 11.27 -2.28
C SER A 18 -3.49 11.11 -3.50
N PRO A 19 -2.26 11.68 -3.57
CA PRO A 19 -1.44 11.53 -4.77
C PRO A 19 -1.13 10.05 -5.09
N TYR A 20 -0.77 9.27 -4.06
CA TYR A 20 -0.56 7.83 -4.22
C TYR A 20 -1.87 7.06 -4.36
N SER A 21 -2.93 7.47 -3.66
CA SER A 21 -4.25 6.83 -3.81
C SER A 21 -4.76 6.94 -5.25
N LEU A 22 -4.53 8.08 -5.92
CA LEU A 22 -4.89 8.29 -7.33
C LEU A 22 -4.08 7.37 -8.24
N LEU A 23 -2.77 7.22 -8.03
CA LEU A 23 -1.95 6.28 -8.79
C LEU A 23 -2.43 4.83 -8.61
N GLY A 24 -2.72 4.44 -7.37
CA GLY A 24 -3.28 3.12 -7.06
C GLY A 24 -4.62 2.90 -7.75
N LEU A 25 -5.52 3.89 -7.73
CA LEU A 25 -6.81 3.82 -8.40
C LEU A 25 -6.66 3.70 -9.92
N LEU A 26 -5.72 4.42 -10.54
CA LEU A 26 -5.45 4.30 -11.98
C LEU A 26 -5.07 2.86 -12.34
N ILE A 27 -4.19 2.23 -11.57
CA ILE A 27 -3.78 0.83 -11.77
C ILE A 27 -4.94 -0.12 -11.51
N GLY A 28 -5.68 0.08 -10.41
CA GLY A 28 -6.82 -0.75 -10.03
C GLY A 28 -7.96 -0.71 -11.05
N VAL A 29 -8.28 0.47 -11.57
CA VAL A 29 -9.28 0.67 -12.62
C VAL A 29 -8.82 0.04 -13.93
N ALA A 30 -7.55 0.22 -14.34
CA ALA A 30 -6.99 -0.47 -15.49
C ALA A 30 -7.08 -2.01 -15.36
N SER A 31 -6.97 -2.52 -14.13
CA SER A 31 -7.12 -3.94 -13.83
C SER A 31 -8.54 -4.45 -14.13
N GLN A 32 -9.58 -3.64 -13.89
CA GLN A 32 -10.96 -4.03 -14.21
C GLN A 32 -11.17 -4.27 -15.70
N PHE A 33 -10.51 -3.49 -16.56
CA PHE A 33 -10.59 -3.64 -18.03
C PHE A 33 -9.81 -4.85 -18.57
N THR A 34 -9.02 -5.51 -17.72
CA THR A 34 -8.18 -6.66 -18.08
C THR A 34 -8.58 -7.93 -17.31
N GLY A 35 -9.81 -7.96 -16.79
CA GLY A 35 -10.37 -9.11 -16.08
C GLY A 35 -9.99 -9.20 -14.60
N GLY A 36 -9.46 -8.14 -14.02
CA GLY A 36 -9.25 -8.01 -12.58
C GLY A 36 -10.52 -7.64 -11.82
N HIS A 37 -10.46 -7.73 -10.50
CA HIS A 37 -11.56 -7.49 -9.57
C HIS A 37 -11.19 -6.40 -8.57
N GLY A 38 -12.20 -5.70 -8.07
CA GLY A 38 -12.04 -4.63 -7.10
C GLY A 38 -13.07 -4.77 -5.98
N ARG A 39 -12.66 -4.47 -4.74
CA ARG A 39 -13.56 -4.39 -3.58
C ARG A 39 -13.12 -3.30 -2.62
N PHE A 40 -14.03 -2.82 -1.79
CA PHE A 40 -13.69 -1.96 -0.67
C PHE A 40 -13.75 -2.78 0.63
N ARG A 41 -12.68 -2.76 1.42
CA ARG A 41 -12.59 -3.54 2.65
C ARG A 41 -11.76 -2.81 3.71
N ASP A 42 -12.35 -2.64 4.89
CA ASP A 42 -11.67 -2.11 6.09
C ASP A 42 -10.91 -0.79 5.84
N GLY A 43 -11.52 0.12 5.07
CA GLY A 43 -10.97 1.47 4.83
C GLY A 43 -10.11 1.64 3.59
N ALA A 44 -9.87 0.59 2.81
CA ALA A 44 -9.08 0.66 1.58
C ALA A 44 -9.79 -0.03 0.39
N PHE A 45 -9.44 0.41 -0.83
CA PHE A 45 -9.79 -0.30 -2.04
C PHE A 45 -8.76 -1.39 -2.32
N GLU A 46 -9.20 -2.61 -2.50
CA GLU A 46 -8.38 -3.75 -2.89
C GLU A 46 -8.65 -4.08 -4.36
N PHE A 47 -7.60 -4.18 -5.17
CA PHE A 47 -7.67 -4.64 -6.56
C PHE A 47 -6.73 -5.81 -6.79
N TYR A 48 -7.18 -6.83 -7.52
CA TYR A 48 -6.37 -8.02 -7.83
C TYR A 48 -6.78 -8.62 -9.18
N GLY A 49 -5.92 -9.47 -9.75
CA GLY A 49 -6.15 -10.02 -11.08
C GLY A 49 -5.85 -9.01 -12.20
N GLY A 50 -5.87 -9.48 -13.45
CA GLY A 50 -5.63 -8.63 -14.63
C GLY A 50 -4.32 -7.84 -14.55
N PHE A 51 -4.39 -6.54 -14.85
CA PHE A 51 -3.24 -5.64 -14.84
C PHE A 51 -2.57 -5.50 -13.46
N ALA A 52 -3.31 -5.62 -12.35
CA ALA A 52 -2.76 -5.55 -11.00
C ALA A 52 -1.77 -6.71 -10.77
N THR A 53 -2.10 -7.92 -11.22
CA THR A 53 -1.19 -9.07 -11.15
C THR A 53 0.09 -8.82 -11.94
N TRP A 54 -0.04 -8.30 -13.15
CA TRP A 54 1.13 -7.95 -13.96
C TRP A 54 1.98 -6.90 -13.24
N PHE A 55 1.38 -5.81 -12.75
CA PHE A 55 2.10 -4.73 -12.07
C PHE A 55 2.84 -5.22 -10.83
N VAL A 56 2.16 -5.93 -9.93
CA VAL A 56 2.75 -6.42 -8.67
C VAL A 56 3.91 -7.38 -8.93
N ARG A 57 3.80 -8.25 -9.95
CA ARG A 57 4.89 -9.18 -10.32
C ARG A 57 6.14 -8.50 -10.88
N HIS A 58 6.05 -7.25 -11.32
CA HIS A 58 7.18 -6.49 -11.86
C HIS A 58 7.82 -5.56 -10.81
N LEU A 59 7.33 -5.58 -9.57
CA LEU A 59 8.02 -4.92 -8.44
C LEU A 59 9.32 -5.67 -8.08
N PRO A 60 10.26 -5.06 -7.34
CA PRO A 60 11.56 -5.66 -7.03
C PRO A 60 11.48 -7.04 -6.33
N THR A 61 10.44 -7.28 -5.53
CA THR A 61 10.18 -8.57 -4.85
C THR A 61 9.32 -9.55 -5.69
N GLY A 62 8.83 -9.08 -6.83
CA GLY A 62 8.26 -9.86 -7.93
C GLY A 62 7.18 -10.87 -7.54
N ILE A 63 7.42 -12.15 -7.87
CA ILE A 63 6.47 -13.24 -7.61
C ILE A 63 6.19 -13.45 -6.11
N HIS A 64 7.11 -13.04 -5.23
CA HIS A 64 6.96 -13.17 -3.79
C HIS A 64 6.09 -12.07 -3.16
N THR A 65 5.74 -11.03 -3.93
CA THR A 65 4.94 -9.90 -3.48
C THR A 65 3.45 -10.22 -3.59
N ALA A 66 2.79 -10.55 -2.49
CA ALA A 66 1.36 -10.86 -2.52
C ALA A 66 0.48 -9.60 -2.63
N GLY A 67 0.92 -8.48 -2.04
CA GLY A 67 0.24 -7.21 -2.01
C GLY A 67 1.21 -6.03 -2.10
N PHE A 68 0.69 -4.87 -2.51
CA PHE A 68 1.41 -3.61 -2.54
C PHE A 68 0.44 -2.44 -2.32
N THR A 69 0.77 -1.55 -1.40
CA THR A 69 -0.10 -0.43 -1.03
C THR A 69 0.34 0.90 -1.64
N LEU A 70 -0.63 1.65 -2.16
CA LEU A 70 -0.49 3.04 -2.61
C LEU A 70 -1.61 3.89 -2.02
N GLY A 71 -1.31 4.64 -0.96
CA GLY A 71 -2.30 5.44 -0.26
C GLY A 71 -3.41 4.56 0.32
N HIS A 72 -4.64 4.78 -0.13
CA HIS A 72 -5.83 4.00 0.28
C HIS A 72 -6.16 2.85 -0.69
N VAL A 73 -5.20 2.43 -1.52
CA VAL A 73 -5.37 1.35 -2.50
C VAL A 73 -4.35 0.25 -2.26
N ILE A 74 -4.82 -0.99 -2.21
CA ILE A 74 -4.00 -2.19 -2.08
C ILE A 74 -4.14 -2.97 -3.39
N LEU A 75 -3.02 -3.24 -4.05
CA LEU A 75 -2.93 -4.00 -5.29
C LEU A 75 -2.40 -5.39 -4.97
N GLY A 76 -3.00 -6.45 -5.51
CA GLY A 76 -2.59 -7.82 -5.26
C GLY A 76 -2.50 -8.66 -6.53
N GLN A 77 -1.77 -9.77 -6.43
CA GLN A 77 -1.70 -10.74 -7.52
C GLN A 77 -2.99 -11.57 -7.65
N ALA A 78 -3.57 -11.97 -6.53
CA ALA A 78 -4.76 -12.82 -6.43
C ALA A 78 -5.52 -12.53 -5.12
N ASP A 79 -6.75 -13.02 -5.01
CA ASP A 79 -7.59 -12.78 -3.83
C ASP A 79 -6.97 -13.40 -2.57
N GLU A 80 -6.52 -14.65 -2.67
CA GLU A 80 -5.98 -15.42 -1.54
C GLU A 80 -4.76 -14.71 -0.94
N GLY A 81 -3.91 -14.13 -1.79
CA GLY A 81 -2.77 -13.33 -1.38
C GLY A 81 -3.19 -12.11 -0.56
N LEU A 82 -4.18 -11.36 -1.03
CA LEU A 82 -4.70 -10.19 -0.33
C LEU A 82 -5.38 -10.54 1.00
N VAL A 83 -6.02 -11.71 1.10
CA VAL A 83 -6.54 -12.20 2.38
C VAL A 83 -5.42 -12.44 3.38
N ILE A 84 -4.30 -13.03 2.94
CA ILE A 84 -3.14 -13.33 3.78
C ILE A 84 -2.41 -12.06 4.23
N VAL A 85 -2.07 -11.15 3.29
CA VAL A 85 -1.29 -9.95 3.62
C VAL A 85 -2.13 -8.73 3.99
N GLY A 86 -3.47 -8.85 3.98
CA GLY A 86 -4.36 -7.72 4.12
C GLY A 86 -4.15 -6.91 5.41
N ARG A 87 -3.79 -7.54 6.53
CA ARG A 87 -3.48 -6.81 7.78
C ARG A 87 -2.18 -6.03 7.67
N HIS A 88 -1.13 -6.62 7.08
CA HIS A 88 0.16 -5.99 6.81
C HIS A 88 -0.01 -4.77 5.89
N GLU A 89 -0.70 -4.92 4.76
CA GLU A 89 -0.93 -3.83 3.80
C GLU A 89 -1.70 -2.65 4.42
N ARG A 90 -2.60 -2.91 5.37
CA ARG A 90 -3.32 -1.85 6.09
C ARG A 90 -2.43 -1.05 7.02
N VAL A 91 -1.30 -1.59 7.45
CA VAL A 91 -0.28 -0.80 8.16
C VAL A 91 0.30 0.23 7.20
N HIS A 92 0.62 -0.15 5.96
CA HIS A 92 1.06 0.79 4.93
C HIS A 92 0.00 1.85 4.60
N VAL A 93 -1.29 1.50 4.57
CA VAL A 93 -2.36 2.51 4.43
C VAL A 93 -2.26 3.57 5.53
N ARG A 94 -2.11 3.15 6.80
CA ARG A 94 -1.93 4.08 7.93
C ARG A 94 -0.65 4.89 7.83
N GLN A 95 0.44 4.28 7.36
CA GLN A 95 1.69 5.00 7.12
C GLN A 95 1.51 6.08 6.05
N TYR A 96 0.77 5.80 4.96
CA TYR A 96 0.38 6.83 3.99
C TYR A 96 -0.53 7.91 4.59
N GLU A 97 -1.45 7.56 5.50
CA GLU A 97 -2.26 8.56 6.21
C GLU A 97 -1.40 9.52 7.08
N VAL A 98 -0.22 9.07 7.53
CA VAL A 98 0.73 9.86 8.33
C VAL A 98 1.71 10.64 7.45
N TRP A 99 2.35 9.96 6.50
CA TRP A 99 3.45 10.49 5.69
C TRP A 99 3.00 11.14 4.37
N GLY A 100 1.83 10.74 3.85
CA GLY A 100 1.25 11.29 2.63
C GLY A 100 2.20 11.20 1.44
N PRO A 101 2.51 12.31 0.75
CA PRO A 101 3.43 12.31 -0.39
C PRO A 101 4.87 11.93 -0.04
N PHE A 102 5.26 12.03 1.24
CA PHE A 102 6.62 11.71 1.68
C PHE A 102 6.84 10.23 1.98
N MET A 103 5.78 9.40 1.97
CA MET A 103 5.87 7.98 2.29
C MET A 103 6.85 7.24 1.36
N GLY A 104 6.72 7.40 0.04
CA GLY A 104 7.61 6.76 -0.94
C GLY A 104 9.07 7.18 -0.77
N PRO A 105 9.39 8.50 -0.77
CA PRO A 105 10.75 8.97 -0.51
C PRO A 105 11.32 8.47 0.83
N ALA A 106 10.55 8.50 1.92
CA ALA A 106 11.01 8.03 3.22
C ALA A 106 11.30 6.52 3.20
N TYR A 107 10.42 5.72 2.60
CA TYR A 107 10.61 4.27 2.46
C TYR A 107 11.92 3.97 1.69
N LEU A 108 12.13 4.62 0.55
CA LEU A 108 13.31 4.41 -0.29
C LEU A 108 14.61 4.84 0.40
N LEU A 109 14.58 5.97 1.13
CA LEU A 109 15.74 6.43 1.91
C LEU A 109 16.07 5.46 3.04
N CYS A 110 15.07 4.92 3.73
CA CYS A 110 15.28 3.90 4.75
C CYS A 110 15.87 2.61 4.16
N SER A 111 15.34 2.13 3.03
CA SER A 111 15.90 0.97 2.32
C SER A 111 17.33 1.21 1.86
N LEU A 112 17.64 2.38 1.31
CA LEU A 112 18.99 2.77 0.91
C LEU A 112 19.94 2.79 2.12
N TRP A 113 19.52 3.40 3.23
CA TRP A 113 20.31 3.43 4.46
C TRP A 113 20.60 2.02 5.00
N MET A 114 19.59 1.13 5.02
CA MET A 114 19.78 -0.26 5.44
C MET A 114 20.79 -0.97 4.54
N TRP A 115 20.64 -0.83 3.23
CA TRP A 115 21.57 -1.42 2.26
C TRP A 115 23.01 -0.90 2.43
N CYS A 116 23.20 0.41 2.53
CA CYS A 116 24.51 1.03 2.78
C CYS A 116 25.12 0.61 4.12
N SER A 117 24.30 0.17 5.08
CA SER A 117 24.72 -0.35 6.38
C SER A 117 24.98 -1.86 6.38
N GLY A 118 24.93 -2.53 5.23
CA GLY A 118 25.13 -3.98 5.10
C GLY A 118 23.95 -4.84 5.56
N LYS A 119 22.75 -4.24 5.66
CA LYS A 119 21.50 -4.89 6.08
C LYS A 119 20.60 -5.22 4.89
N ASP A 120 19.53 -5.99 5.13
CA ASP A 120 18.52 -6.28 4.11
C ASP A 120 17.65 -5.05 3.88
N ALA A 121 17.69 -4.50 2.66
CA ALA A 121 17.01 -3.25 2.31
C ALA A 121 15.48 -3.29 2.50
N TYR A 122 14.88 -4.48 2.47
CA TYR A 122 13.45 -4.69 2.63
C TYR A 122 13.13 -5.15 4.06
N ARG A 123 13.71 -6.27 4.49
CA ARG A 123 13.35 -6.90 5.78
C ARG A 123 13.72 -6.04 6.99
N ASP A 124 14.80 -5.27 6.90
CA ASP A 124 15.25 -4.38 7.98
C ASP A 124 14.70 -2.94 7.82
N ASN A 125 13.87 -2.67 6.80
CA ASN A 125 13.23 -1.37 6.64
C ASN A 125 12.24 -1.13 7.81
N PRO A 126 12.35 -0.03 8.57
CA PRO A 126 11.46 0.25 9.69
C PRO A 126 9.96 0.20 9.35
N PHE A 127 9.58 0.60 8.13
CA PHE A 127 8.19 0.55 7.67
C PHE A 127 7.69 -0.88 7.50
N GLU A 128 8.52 -1.78 6.98
CA GLU A 128 8.23 -3.21 6.84
C GLU A 128 8.22 -3.90 8.20
N VAL A 129 9.19 -3.59 9.06
CA VAL A 129 9.26 -4.12 10.42
C VAL A 129 8.01 -3.75 11.24
N GLU A 130 7.52 -2.52 11.11
CA GLU A 130 6.24 -2.11 11.70
C GLU A 130 5.08 -2.90 11.09
N ALA A 131 5.03 -3.02 9.76
CA ALA A 131 3.97 -3.71 9.04
C ALA A 131 3.87 -5.20 9.40
N TYR A 132 4.99 -5.89 9.57
CA TYR A 132 5.01 -7.28 10.05
C TYR A 132 4.69 -7.44 11.53
N ARG A 133 4.96 -6.41 12.35
CA ARG A 133 4.68 -6.45 13.80
C ARG A 133 3.20 -6.23 14.11
N GLU A 134 2.55 -5.32 13.38
CA GLU A 134 1.13 -4.97 13.58
C GLU A 134 0.17 -5.76 12.67
N GLY A 135 0.69 -6.34 11.59
CA GLY A 135 0.00 -7.23 10.66
C GLY A 135 -0.42 -8.56 11.25
#